data_AF-A0A8N4QHY4-F1
#
_entry.id   AF-A0A8N4QHY4-F1
#
_cell.length_a   1.000
_cell.length_b   1.000
_cell.length_c   1.000
_cell.angle_alpha   90.00
_cell.angle_beta   90.00
_cell.angle_gamma   90.00
#
_symmetry.space_group_name_H-M   'P 1'
#
loop_
_entity.id
_entity.type
_entity.pdbx_description
1 polymer ?
#
loop_
_entity_poly.entity_id
_entity_poly.type
_entity_poly.pdbx_seq_one_letter_code
_entity_poly.pdbx_strand_id
1 'polypeptide(L)'
;MAHTTTKVSFIYVLMVLVLVALASADSESQSKPKQCNEECPTTRDLVCGYDSNCYARFDNKCLYDRLKCTTKHNLETVDMSLCDLAERKTHPAYRLC
;
A
#
# COMPACT_ATOMS: atom_id res chain seq x y z
N MET A 1 -29.21 -42.22 -31.20
CA MET A 1 -29.50 -40.98 -30.45
C MET A 1 -28.20 -40.47 -29.84
N ALA A 2 -27.44 -39.66 -30.58
CA ALA A 2 -26.10 -39.22 -30.18
C ALA A 2 -25.95 -37.73 -30.46
N HIS A 3 -26.46 -36.88 -29.56
CA HIS A 3 -26.34 -35.41 -29.70
C HIS A 3 -26.16 -34.67 -28.37
N THR A 4 -26.12 -35.35 -27.24
CA THR A 4 -26.07 -34.73 -25.91
C THR A 4 -24.66 -34.66 -25.31
N THR A 5 -23.72 -35.49 -25.77
CA THR A 5 -22.36 -35.59 -25.20
C THR A 5 -21.43 -34.46 -25.67
N THR A 6 -21.61 -33.93 -26.89
CA THR A 6 -20.76 -32.88 -27.46
C THR A 6 -20.96 -31.52 -26.79
N LYS A 7 -22.21 -31.19 -26.40
CA LYS A 7 -22.55 -29.91 -25.78
C LYS A 7 -22.02 -29.80 -24.35
N VAL A 8 -22.12 -30.89 -23.57
CA VAL A 8 -21.60 -30.92 -22.19
C VAL A 8 -20.08 -30.80 -22.20
N SER A 9 -19.40 -31.50 -23.10
CA SER A 9 -17.95 -31.36 -23.29
C SER A 9 -17.55 -29.94 -23.68
N PHE A 10 -18.28 -29.29 -24.58
CA PHE A 10 -18.04 -27.90 -24.97
C PHE A 10 -18.23 -26.91 -23.81
N ILE A 11 -19.26 -27.11 -22.98
CA ILE A 11 -19.52 -26.28 -21.80
C ILE A 11 -18.40 -26.44 -20.77
N TYR A 12 -17.92 -27.67 -20.54
CA TYR A 12 -16.78 -27.91 -19.65
C TYR A 12 -15.50 -27.25 -20.15
N VAL A 13 -15.22 -27.34 -21.46
CA VAL A 13 -14.05 -26.67 -22.07
C VAL A 13 -14.15 -25.14 -21.93
N LEU A 14 -15.33 -24.57 -22.19
CA LEU A 14 -15.59 -23.13 -22.00
C LEU A 14 -15.42 -22.69 -20.55
N MET A 15 -15.94 -23.46 -19.58
CA MET A 15 -15.79 -23.17 -18.15
C MET A 15 -14.32 -23.16 -17.72
N VAL A 16 -13.53 -24.14 -18.17
CA VAL A 16 -12.10 -24.22 -17.86
C VAL A 16 -11.33 -23.04 -18.45
N LEU A 17 -11.66 -22.62 -19.68
CA LEU A 17 -11.06 -21.45 -20.32
C LEU A 17 -11.36 -20.15 -19.57
N VAL A 18 -12.59 -19.97 -19.08
CA VAL A 18 -13.00 -18.81 -18.28
C VAL A 18 -12.29 -18.78 -16.92
N LEU A 19 -12.14 -19.93 -16.26
CA LEU A 19 -11.40 -20.06 -15.00
C LEU A 19 -9.92 -19.66 -15.14
N VAL A 20 -9.25 -20.06 -16.23
CA VAL A 20 -7.85 -19.68 -16.50
C VAL A 20 -7.72 -18.17 -16.78
N ALA A 21 -8.66 -17.58 -17.50
CA ALA A 21 -8.67 -16.14 -17.75
C ALA A 21 -8.85 -15.32 -16.46
N LEU A 22 -9.71 -15.76 -15.54
CA LEU A 22 -9.93 -15.10 -14.25
C LEU A 22 -8.72 -15.21 -13.31
N ALA A 23 -7.94 -16.29 -13.39
CA ALA A 23 -6.70 -16.45 -12.61
C ALA A 23 -5.56 -15.54 -13.09
N SER A 24 -5.70 -14.88 -14.24
CA SER A 24 -4.66 -14.05 -14.87
C SER A 24 -4.85 -12.54 -14.64
N ALA A 25 -5.88 -12.14 -13.88
CA ALA A 25 -6.26 -10.74 -13.70
C ALA A 25 -5.55 -10.05 -12.51
N ASP A 26 -4.56 -10.69 -11.89
CA ASP A 26 -3.69 -10.02 -10.93
C ASP A 26 -2.58 -9.30 -11.73
N SER A 27 -2.94 -8.10 -12.20
CA SER A 27 -1.95 -7.09 -12.58
C SER A 27 -1.25 -6.62 -11.31
N GLU A 28 -0.39 -7.48 -10.76
CA GLU A 28 0.69 -7.04 -9.89
C GLU A 28 1.52 -6.08 -10.74
N SER A 29 1.21 -4.79 -10.61
CA SER A 29 2.15 -3.72 -10.85
C SER A 29 3.28 -3.90 -9.84
N GLN A 30 4.14 -4.91 -10.06
CA GLN A 30 5.46 -5.02 -9.47
C GLN A 30 6.29 -3.87 -10.03
N SER A 31 6.00 -2.67 -9.51
CA SER A 31 6.98 -1.61 -9.42
C SER A 31 8.14 -2.22 -8.66
N LYS A 32 9.19 -2.60 -9.40
CA LYS A 32 10.53 -2.90 -8.92
C LYS A 32 10.76 -2.19 -7.58
N PRO A 33 11.14 -2.89 -6.50
CA PRO A 33 11.30 -2.24 -5.20
C PRO A 33 12.29 -1.10 -5.40
N LYS A 34 11.79 0.14 -5.35
CA LYS A 34 12.65 1.31 -5.30
C LYS A 34 13.58 1.06 -4.13
N GLN A 35 14.88 1.05 -4.37
CA GLN A 35 15.84 0.87 -3.30
C GLN A 35 15.50 1.94 -2.26
N CYS A 36 15.27 1.54 -1.01
CA CYS A 36 14.83 2.46 0.04
C CYS A 36 15.80 3.65 0.21
N ASN A 37 17.04 3.52 -0.27
CA ASN A 37 18.06 4.56 -0.27
C ASN A 37 17.99 5.47 -1.52
N GLU A 38 16.83 6.05 -1.83
CA GLU A 38 16.77 7.19 -2.75
C GLU A 38 17.22 8.48 -2.03
N GLU A 39 18.03 9.29 -2.71
CA GLU A 39 18.45 10.61 -2.23
C GLU A 39 17.24 11.54 -2.30
N CYS A 40 16.82 12.07 -1.15
CA CYS A 40 15.60 12.87 -1.08
C CYS A 40 15.85 14.35 -1.38
N PRO A 41 14.99 15.01 -2.16
CA PRO A 41 15.11 16.44 -2.41
C PRO A 41 14.91 17.25 -1.14
N THR A 42 15.46 18.46 -1.09
CA THR A 42 15.31 19.40 0.05
C THR A 42 13.99 20.18 0.02
N THR A 43 13.13 19.93 -0.97
CA THR A 43 11.80 20.53 -1.05
C THR A 43 10.99 20.18 0.21
N ARG A 44 10.37 21.18 0.82
CA ARG A 44 9.50 20.98 1.99
C ARG A 44 8.09 20.68 1.55
N ASP A 45 7.63 19.48 1.84
CA ASP A 45 6.28 18.98 1.60
C ASP A 45 5.85 18.13 2.80
N LEU A 46 5.47 18.79 3.88
CA LEU A 46 5.33 18.17 5.19
C LEU A 46 4.32 17.00 5.16
N VAL A 47 4.73 15.86 5.71
CA VAL A 47 3.87 14.68 5.86
C VAL A 47 3.78 14.28 7.34
N CYS A 48 2.58 13.98 7.81
CA CYS A 48 2.37 13.39 9.14
C CYS A 48 2.16 11.87 8.99
N GLY A 49 3.00 11.09 9.66
CA GLY A 49 2.93 9.64 9.71
C GLY A 49 2.51 9.14 11.08
N TYR A 50 1.82 8.01 11.14
CA TYR A 50 1.45 7.30 12.37
C TYR A 50 1.85 5.83 12.27
N ASP A 51 2.50 5.28 13.31
CA ASP A 51 3.03 3.90 13.33
C ASP A 51 2.28 2.95 14.30
N SER A 52 1.02 3.25 14.60
CA SER A 52 0.22 2.58 15.66
C SER A 52 0.65 2.92 17.10
N ASN A 53 1.83 3.52 17.33
CA ASN A 53 2.26 3.93 18.67
C ASN A 53 2.45 5.44 18.79
N CYS A 54 3.06 6.07 17.79
CA CYS A 54 3.36 7.50 17.82
C CYS A 54 3.17 8.16 16.44
N TYR A 55 3.02 9.49 16.48
CA TYR A 55 2.95 10.37 15.32
C TYR A 55 4.35 10.90 15.02
N ALA A 56 4.70 11.03 13.75
CA ALA A 56 5.99 11.56 13.31
C ALA A 56 5.79 12.52 12.14
N ARG A 57 6.48 13.67 12.19
CA ARG A 57 6.48 14.65 11.11
C ARG A 57 7.69 14.43 10.21
N PHE A 58 7.47 14.45 8.91
CA PHE A 58 8.50 14.31 7.89
C PHE A 58 8.55 15.58 7.05
N ASP A 59 9.77 16.04 6.73
CA ASP A 59 9.96 17.26 5.93
C ASP A 59 9.46 17.11 4.49
N ASN A 60 9.44 15.88 3.97
CA ASN A 60 8.89 15.57 2.66
C ASN A 60 8.43 14.11 2.54
N LYS A 61 7.60 13.85 1.52
CA LYS A 61 7.11 12.51 1.19
C LYS A 61 8.23 11.50 0.89
N CYS A 62 9.36 11.93 0.32
CA CYS A 62 10.48 11.02 0.06
C CYS A 62 11.09 10.46 1.36
N LEU A 63 11.27 11.29 2.38
CA LEU A 63 11.76 10.85 3.69
C LEU A 63 10.78 9.89 4.37
N TYR A 64 9.48 10.16 4.24
CA TYR A 64 8.41 9.26 4.70
C TYR A 64 8.47 7.89 3.98
N ASP A 65 8.51 7.89 2.65
CA ASP A 65 8.54 6.66 1.84
C ASP A 65 9.83 5.86 2.09
N ARG A 66 10.97 6.56 2.26
CA ARG A 66 12.25 5.95 2.64
C ARG A 66 12.14 5.24 3.98
N LEU A 67 11.62 5.88 5.02
CA LEU A 67 11.47 5.25 6.33
C LEU A 67 10.51 4.05 6.25
N LYS A 68 9.38 4.20 5.57
CA LYS A 68 8.41 3.11 5.35
C LYS A 68 9.06 1.90 4.67
N CYS A 69 9.94 2.16 3.71
CA CYS A 69 10.71 1.13 3.00
C CYS A 69 11.80 0.49 3.88
N THR A 70 12.60 1.28 4.60
CA THR A 70 13.75 0.81 5.39
C THR A 70 13.32 0.04 6.64
N THR A 71 12.36 0.56 7.38
CA THR A 71 12.04 0.06 8.73
C THR A 71 10.90 -0.97 8.70
N LYS A 72 10.20 -1.11 7.56
CA LYS A 72 8.97 -1.92 7.41
C LYS A 72 7.90 -1.61 8.48
N HIS A 73 7.91 -0.41 9.03
CA HIS A 73 6.84 0.03 9.93
C HIS A 73 5.56 0.20 9.11
N ASN A 74 4.42 -0.10 9.73
CA ASN A 74 3.09 0.22 9.20
C ASN A 74 2.84 1.73 9.36
N LEU A 75 3.64 2.55 8.68
CA LEU A 75 3.44 3.99 8.66
C LEU A 75 2.22 4.30 7.79
N GLU A 76 1.22 4.91 8.40
CA GLU A 76 0.04 5.45 7.73
C GLU A 76 0.17 6.97 7.64
N THR A 77 -0.20 7.53 6.49
CA THR A 77 -0.30 8.98 6.36
C THR A 77 -1.59 9.44 7.03
N VAL A 78 -1.49 10.40 7.94
CA VAL A 78 -2.63 10.97 8.65
C VAL A 78 -2.65 12.49 8.50
N ASP A 79 -3.73 13.12 8.97
CA ASP A 79 -3.85 14.58 8.88
C ASP A 79 -2.78 15.28 9.73
N MET A 80 -2.23 16.38 9.20
CA MET A 80 -1.16 17.15 9.85
C MET A 80 -1.56 17.67 11.22
N SER A 81 -2.85 17.95 11.44
CA SER A 81 -3.35 18.42 12.74
C SER A 81 -3.11 17.40 13.86
N LEU A 82 -3.02 16.10 13.55
CA LEU A 82 -2.71 15.08 14.56
C LEU A 82 -1.25 15.15 15.01
N CYS A 83 -0.32 15.44 14.11
CA CYS A 83 1.06 15.74 14.46
C CYS A 83 1.15 17.04 15.28
N ASP A 84 0.42 18.09 14.90
CA ASP A 84 0.39 19.34 15.67
C ASP A 84 -0.22 19.15 17.08
N LEU A 85 -1.21 18.25 17.23
CA LEU A 85 -1.76 17.87 18.53
C LEU A 85 -0.76 17.05 19.36
N ALA A 86 -0.02 16.15 18.71
CA ALA A 86 1.04 15.37 19.36
C ALA A 86 2.20 16.24 19.83
N GLU A 87 2.62 17.22 19.01
CA GLU A 87 3.61 18.25 19.36
C GLU A 87 3.16 19.08 20.56
N ARG A 88 1.89 19.49 20.61
CA ARG A 88 1.33 20.30 21.71
C ARG A 88 1.14 19.51 23.01
N LYS A 89 1.39 18.20 23.04
CA LYS A 89 1.22 17.31 24.22
C LYS A 89 -0.14 17.46 24.92
N THR A 90 -1.19 17.86 24.19
CA THR A 90 -2.49 18.14 24.79
C THR A 90 -3.26 16.86 25.16
N HIS A 91 -2.82 15.68 24.73
CA HIS A 91 -3.50 14.42 25.04
C HIS A 91 -2.55 13.20 24.95
N PRO A 92 -2.55 12.27 25.94
CA PRO A 92 -1.57 11.18 26.05
C PRO A 92 -1.61 10.16 24.90
N ALA A 93 -2.72 10.07 24.17
CA ALA A 93 -2.82 9.26 22.96
C ALA A 93 -2.08 9.85 21.74
N TYR A 94 -1.65 11.11 21.80
CA TYR A 94 -0.93 11.80 20.73
C TYR A 94 0.50 12.03 21.20
N ARG A 95 1.34 11.03 20.97
CA ARG A 95 2.76 11.07 21.31
C ARG A 95 3.57 11.23 20.04
N LEU A 96 4.55 12.14 20.04
CA LEU A 96 5.57 12.17 19.00
C LEU A 96 6.55 11.00 19.16
N CYS A 97 6.88 10.38 18.03
CA CYS A 97 8.15 9.70 17.89
C CYS A 97 9.25 10.77 17.96
#